data_AF-A0A1V5JTV1-F1
#
_entry.id   AF-A0A1V5JTV1-F1
#
_cell.length_a   1.000
_cell.length_b   1.000
_cell.length_c   1.000
_cell.angle_alpha   90.00
_cell.angle_beta   90.00
_cell.angle_gamma   90.00
#
_symmetry.space_group_name_H-M   'P 1'
#
loop_
_entity.id
_entity.type
_entity.pdbx_description
1 polymer ?
#
loop_
_entity_poly.entity_id
_entity_poly.type
_entity_poly.pdbx_seq_one_letter_code
_entity_poly.pdbx_strand_id
1 'polypeptide(L)'
;MDEGLEVVLFFSNANIAPVSEYDRRLDAVRQLAGAYGLELHCDEYRHADWLRAVDGLEGEPERGRRCHECFRFNLLRASAKAAELDIPAFTTSLTISPHKPSRTIFELAGDLPGFEPYDFKKADGFRQSLDISRELGLYRQNYCGCEFSFRPQIKS
;
A
#
# COMPACT_ATOMS: atom_id res chain seq x y z
N MET A 1 20.77 -0.02 -7.34
CA MET A 1 19.77 0.92 -6.81
C MET A 1 20.54 2.13 -6.33
N ASP A 2 20.81 3.02 -7.27
CA ASP A 2 21.08 4.43 -7.01
C ASP A 2 20.75 5.12 -8.34
N GLU A 3 19.46 5.36 -8.55
CA GLU A 3 18.98 6.08 -9.75
C GLU A 3 19.16 7.60 -9.57
N GLY A 4 19.86 8.05 -8.51
CA GLY A 4 20.03 9.47 -8.18
C GLY A 4 18.74 10.15 -7.71
N LEU A 5 17.73 9.37 -7.33
CA LEU A 5 16.43 9.86 -6.89
C LEU A 5 16.40 9.99 -5.37
N GLU A 6 15.99 11.16 -4.90
CA GLU A 6 15.57 11.36 -3.52
C GLU A 6 14.15 10.82 -3.36
N VAL A 7 13.93 9.97 -2.36
CA VAL A 7 12.64 9.30 -2.15
C VAL A 7 12.12 9.57 -0.75
N VAL A 8 10.83 9.88 -0.65
CA VAL A 8 10.10 9.96 0.61
C VAL A 8 9.08 8.83 0.67
N LEU A 9 8.80 8.35 1.88
CA LEU A 9 7.79 7.34 2.13
C LEU A 9 6.47 8.02 2.53
N PHE A 10 5.36 7.47 2.04
CA PHE A 10 4.02 7.89 2.45
C PHE A 10 3.18 6.67 2.88
N PHE A 11 2.58 6.75 4.06
CA PHE A 11 1.74 5.69 4.64
C PHE A 11 0.33 6.18 4.93
N SER A 12 -0.66 5.72 4.14
CA SER A 12 -2.09 6.08 4.29
C SER A 12 -2.94 4.93 4.81
N ASN A 13 -2.92 3.79 4.10
CA ASN A 13 -3.55 2.49 4.38
C ASN A 13 -4.70 2.43 5.42
N ALA A 14 -5.70 3.30 5.28
CA ALA A 14 -6.85 3.37 6.18
C ALA A 14 -7.75 2.11 6.14
N ASN A 15 -7.52 1.23 5.16
CA ASN A 15 -8.18 -0.06 5.05
C ASN A 15 -7.70 -1.09 6.09
N ILE A 16 -6.56 -0.87 6.74
CA ILE A 16 -6.01 -1.83 7.69
C ILE A 16 -6.83 -1.79 8.97
N ALA A 17 -7.36 -2.96 9.36
CA ALA A 17 -8.09 -3.18 10.59
C ALA A 17 -7.72 -4.56 11.18
N PRO A 18 -7.75 -4.72 12.52
CA PRO A 18 -8.01 -3.68 13.53
C PRO A 18 -6.86 -2.66 13.62
N VAL A 19 -7.04 -1.60 14.42
CA VAL A 19 -6.02 -0.55 14.63
C VAL A 19 -4.67 -1.13 15.05
N SER A 20 -4.64 -2.20 15.86
CA SER A 20 -3.39 -2.86 16.24
C SER A 20 -2.61 -3.47 15.06
N GLU A 21 -3.29 -3.85 13.97
CA GLU A 21 -2.61 -4.25 12.73
C GLU A 21 -2.05 -3.04 11.99
N TYR A 22 -2.78 -1.92 11.98
CA TYR A 22 -2.32 -0.67 11.38
C TYR A 22 -1.03 -0.20 12.08
N ASP A 23 -1.02 -0.18 13.41
CA ASP A 23 0.13 0.23 14.22
C ASP A 23 1.35 -0.64 13.95
N ARG A 24 1.19 -1.97 13.92
CA ARG A 24 2.30 -2.90 13.61
C ARG A 24 2.91 -2.67 12.23
N ARG A 25 2.07 -2.39 11.23
CA ARG A 25 2.55 -2.10 9.87
C ARG A 25 3.22 -0.73 9.79
N LEU A 26 2.67 0.28 10.47
CA LEU A 26 3.27 1.59 10.55
C LEU A 26 4.64 1.55 11.24
N ASP A 27 4.77 0.79 12.33
CA ASP A 27 6.04 0.62 13.03
C ASP A 27 7.09 -0.09 12.16
N ALA A 28 6.70 -1.05 11.34
CA ALA A 28 7.60 -1.66 10.36
C ALA A 28 8.09 -0.64 9.31
N VAL A 29 7.20 0.24 8.84
CA VAL A 29 7.57 1.31 7.88
C VAL A 29 8.48 2.34 8.55
N ARG A 30 8.24 2.69 9.83
CA ARG A 30 9.13 3.57 10.60
C ARG A 30 10.53 2.98 10.78
N GLN A 31 10.61 1.68 11.08
CA GLN A 31 11.90 0.98 11.18
C GLN A 31 12.65 0.99 9.85
N LEU A 32 11.94 0.71 8.74
CA LEU A 32 12.52 0.78 7.40
C LEU A 32 13.03 2.21 7.09
N ALA A 33 12.20 3.22 7.35
CA ALA A 33 12.55 4.62 7.14
C ALA A 33 13.81 5.01 7.93
N GLY A 34 13.85 4.65 9.22
CA GLY A 34 15.01 4.91 10.09
C GLY A 34 16.28 4.18 9.65
N ALA A 35 16.17 2.93 9.20
CA ALA A 35 17.31 2.15 8.74
C ALA A 35 17.97 2.72 7.48
N TYR A 36 17.17 3.32 6.58
CA TYR A 36 17.64 3.91 5.32
C TYR A 36 17.75 5.45 5.36
N GLY A 37 17.44 6.09 6.49
CA GLY A 37 17.44 7.55 6.60
C GLY A 37 16.41 8.25 5.70
N LEU A 38 15.27 7.60 5.44
CA LEU A 38 14.22 8.13 4.57
C LEU A 38 13.22 8.97 5.36
N GLU A 39 12.76 10.07 4.75
CA GLU A 39 11.62 10.81 5.28
C GLU A 39 10.33 9.97 5.16
N LEU A 40 9.50 10.00 6.20
CA LEU A 40 8.22 9.29 6.25
C LEU A 40 7.09 10.24 6.62
N HIS A 41 6.15 10.42 5.70
CA HIS A 41 4.88 11.08 5.96
C HIS A 41 3.81 10.03 6.29
N CYS A 42 3.16 10.21 7.44
CA CYS A 42 2.01 9.40 7.82
C CYS A 42 0.73 10.18 7.58
N ASP A 43 -0.22 9.56 6.91
CA ASP A 43 -1.54 10.13 6.73
C ASP A 43 -2.40 9.96 7.99
N GLU A 44 -3.49 10.71 8.05
CA GLU A 44 -4.54 10.51 9.04
C GLU A 44 -5.25 9.16 8.80
N TYR A 45 -5.44 8.38 9.87
CA TYR A 45 -6.15 7.11 9.79
C TYR A 45 -7.67 7.33 9.63
N ARG A 46 -8.12 7.49 8.38
CA ARG A 46 -9.52 7.77 8.04
C ARG A 46 -10.31 6.52 7.68
N HIS A 47 -10.42 5.60 8.63
CA HIS A 47 -11.10 4.31 8.40
C HIS A 47 -12.57 4.46 8.01
N ALA A 48 -13.29 5.42 8.62
CA ALA A 48 -14.69 5.69 8.27
C ALA A 48 -14.85 6.19 6.82
N ASP A 49 -13.90 6.98 6.32
CA ASP A 49 -13.90 7.44 4.91
C ASP A 49 -13.65 6.26 3.97
N TRP A 50 -12.73 5.37 4.35
CA TRP A 50 -12.48 4.15 3.59
C TRP A 50 -13.71 3.24 3.56
N LEU A 51 -14.41 3.05 4.69
CA LEU A 51 -15.66 2.28 4.75
C LEU A 51 -16.70 2.85 3.77
N ARG A 52 -16.88 4.18 3.73
CA ARG A 52 -17.77 4.82 2.76
C ARG A 52 -17.34 4.59 1.31
N ALA A 53 -16.03 4.52 1.04
CA ALA A 53 -15.51 4.28 -0.30
C ALA A 53 -15.75 2.84 -0.78
N VAL A 54 -15.95 1.88 0.13
CA VAL A 54 -16.19 0.46 -0.20
C VAL A 54 -17.61 -0.01 0.13
N ASP A 55 -18.50 0.93 0.49
CA ASP A 55 -19.89 0.67 0.85
C ASP A 55 -20.62 -0.12 -0.26
N GLY A 56 -21.32 -1.18 0.13
CA GLY A 56 -22.00 -2.09 -0.78
C GLY A 56 -21.09 -3.09 -1.51
N LEU A 57 -19.78 -3.08 -1.27
CA LEU A 57 -18.80 -4.03 -1.82
C LEU A 57 -18.21 -4.97 -0.75
N GLU A 58 -18.78 -5.02 0.45
CA GLU A 58 -18.28 -5.81 1.58
C GLU A 58 -18.30 -7.31 1.28
N GLY A 59 -19.28 -7.75 0.47
CA GLY A 59 -19.45 -9.13 0.02
C GLY A 59 -18.53 -9.57 -1.12
N GLU A 60 -17.84 -8.63 -1.79
CA GLU A 60 -16.95 -8.97 -2.90
C GLU A 60 -15.79 -9.85 -2.45
N PRO A 61 -15.31 -10.79 -3.28
CA PRO A 61 -14.13 -11.59 -2.97
C PRO A 61 -12.88 -10.70 -2.91
N GLU A 62 -11.83 -11.18 -2.23
CA GLU A 62 -10.52 -10.54 -2.34
C GLU A 62 -10.07 -10.55 -3.81
N ARG A 63 -9.45 -9.44 -4.26
CA ARG A 63 -9.12 -9.16 -5.67
C ARG A 63 -10.34 -8.86 -6.56
N GLY A 64 -11.55 -8.81 -6.00
CA GLY A 64 -12.75 -8.32 -6.65
C GLY A 64 -12.87 -6.79 -6.60
N ARG A 65 -14.07 -6.27 -6.87
CA ARG A 65 -14.31 -4.83 -7.05
C ARG A 65 -13.95 -3.99 -5.82
N ARG A 66 -14.16 -4.53 -4.61
CA ARG A 66 -13.75 -3.89 -3.35
C ARG A 66 -12.26 -3.54 -3.32
N CYS A 67 -11.40 -4.42 -3.84
CA CYS A 67 -9.97 -4.15 -3.87
C CYS A 67 -9.62 -3.01 -4.82
N HIS A 68 -10.38 -2.81 -5.89
CA HIS A 68 -10.17 -1.71 -6.84
C HIS A 68 -10.45 -0.37 -6.16
N GLU A 69 -11.60 -0.24 -5.50
CA GLU A 69 -11.94 0.97 -4.73
C GLU A 69 -10.93 1.21 -3.59
N CYS A 70 -10.49 0.14 -2.92
CA CYS A 70 -9.46 0.24 -1.89
C CYS A 70 -8.11 0.76 -2.44
N PHE A 71 -7.68 0.32 -3.63
CA PHE A 71 -6.45 0.83 -4.25
C PHE A 71 -6.63 2.28 -4.67
N ARG A 72 -7.74 2.59 -5.34
CA ARG A 72 -8.08 3.95 -5.79
C ARG A 72 -8.10 4.93 -4.63
N PHE A 73 -8.73 4.56 -3.52
CA PHE A 73 -8.77 5.37 -2.29
C PHE A 73 -7.36 5.74 -1.80
N ASN A 74 -6.43 4.78 -1.74
CA ASN A 74 -5.07 5.05 -1.27
C ASN A 74 -4.21 5.80 -2.30
N LEU A 75 -4.37 5.48 -3.59
CA LEU A 75 -3.62 6.14 -4.68
C LEU A 75 -4.00 7.61 -4.83
N LEU A 76 -5.28 7.96 -4.69
CA LEU A 76 -5.74 9.35 -4.68
C LEU A 76 -5.10 10.16 -3.55
N ARG A 77 -4.95 9.56 -2.37
CA ARG A 77 -4.31 10.20 -1.21
C ARG A 77 -2.81 10.36 -1.42
N ALA A 78 -2.15 9.37 -2.04
CA ALA A 78 -0.74 9.48 -2.41
C ALA A 78 -0.51 10.59 -3.45
N SER A 79 -1.33 10.67 -4.49
CA SER A 79 -1.27 11.75 -5.49
C SER A 79 -1.50 13.13 -4.84
N ALA A 80 -2.49 13.26 -3.96
CA ALA A 80 -2.74 14.50 -3.22
C ALA A 80 -1.56 14.90 -2.32
N LYS A 81 -0.95 13.94 -1.61
CA LYS A 81 0.23 14.19 -0.76
C LYS A 81 1.45 14.57 -1.60
N ALA A 82 1.67 13.94 -2.75
CA ALA A 82 2.76 14.31 -3.66
C ALA A 82 2.60 15.76 -4.13
N ALA A 83 1.39 16.17 -4.52
CA ALA A 83 1.09 17.55 -4.90
C ALA A 83 1.27 18.54 -3.72
N GLU A 84 0.88 18.17 -2.50
CA GLU A 84 1.09 18.99 -1.29
C GLU A 84 2.58 19.26 -1.00
N LEU A 85 3.44 18.30 -1.33
CA LEU A 85 4.89 18.35 -1.10
C LEU A 85 5.68 18.85 -2.31
N ASP A 86 5.01 19.30 -3.38
CA ASP A 86 5.63 19.67 -4.67
C ASP A 86 6.50 18.54 -5.28
N ILE A 87 6.16 17.29 -5.01
CA ILE A 87 6.84 16.10 -5.55
C ILE A 87 6.23 15.75 -6.91
N PRO A 88 7.02 15.73 -8.00
CA PRO A 88 6.48 15.60 -9.36
C PRO A 88 6.03 14.19 -9.71
N ALA A 89 6.51 13.18 -8.98
CA ALA A 89 6.27 11.78 -9.28
C ALA A 89 6.02 10.95 -8.01
N PHE A 90 5.07 10.03 -8.07
CA PHE A 90 4.83 9.04 -7.02
C PHE A 90 4.60 7.66 -7.62
N THR A 91 4.91 6.63 -6.83
CA THR A 91 4.60 5.24 -7.19
C THR A 91 4.07 4.49 -5.95
N THR A 92 3.81 3.20 -6.08
CA THR A 92 3.25 2.40 -4.99
C THR A 92 3.97 1.08 -4.78
N SER A 93 4.24 0.76 -3.50
CA SER A 93 4.80 -0.52 -3.09
C SER A 93 3.81 -1.67 -3.26
N LEU A 94 2.53 -1.42 -3.57
CA LEU A 94 1.52 -2.47 -3.80
C LEU A 94 1.95 -3.47 -4.89
N THR A 95 2.81 -3.06 -5.83
CA THR A 95 3.29 -3.92 -6.93
C THR A 95 4.35 -4.93 -6.49
N ILE A 96 4.93 -4.82 -5.28
CA ILE A 96 5.90 -5.80 -4.75
C ILE A 96 5.28 -7.18 -4.52
N SER A 97 3.98 -7.23 -4.23
CA SER A 97 3.31 -8.46 -3.83
C SER A 97 2.98 -9.34 -5.04
N PRO A 98 3.37 -10.63 -5.03
CA PRO A 98 3.00 -11.57 -6.08
C PRO A 98 1.49 -11.80 -6.16
N HIS A 99 0.76 -11.48 -5.09
CA HIS A 99 -0.69 -11.66 -4.98
C HIS A 99 -1.50 -10.45 -5.43
N LYS A 100 -0.85 -9.33 -5.78
CA LYS A 100 -1.51 -8.11 -6.24
C LYS A 100 -1.37 -7.95 -7.76
N PRO A 101 -2.46 -7.66 -8.48
CA PRO A 101 -2.43 -7.48 -9.93
C PRO A 101 -1.83 -6.10 -10.28
N SER A 102 -0.52 -6.03 -10.57
CA SER A 102 0.16 -4.77 -10.94
C SER A 102 -0.55 -4.05 -12.09
N ARG A 103 -1.05 -4.80 -13.08
CA ARG A 103 -1.81 -4.25 -14.20
C ARG A 103 -3.02 -3.44 -13.75
N THR A 104 -3.85 -4.02 -12.87
CA THR A 104 -5.03 -3.33 -12.34
C THR A 104 -4.65 -2.11 -11.52
N ILE A 105 -3.56 -2.18 -10.74
CA ILE A 105 -3.07 -1.03 -9.98
C ILE A 105 -2.66 0.10 -10.93
N PHE A 106 -1.94 -0.22 -12.01
CA PHE A 106 -1.53 0.78 -13.02
C PHE A 106 -2.72 1.35 -13.78
N GLU A 107 -3.72 0.53 -14.14
CA GLU A 107 -4.95 1.00 -14.78
C GLU A 107 -5.73 1.97 -13.86
N LEU A 108 -5.79 1.69 -12.55
CA LEU A 108 -6.47 2.55 -11.56
C LEU A 108 -5.70 3.83 -11.21
N ALA A 109 -4.38 3.84 -11.41
CA ALA A 109 -3.51 4.95 -11.08
C ALA A 109 -3.12 5.81 -12.30
N GLY A 110 -3.31 5.30 -13.52
CA GLY A 110 -2.78 5.88 -14.74
C GLY A 110 -3.38 7.23 -15.12
N ASP A 111 -4.52 7.61 -14.53
CA ASP A 111 -5.14 8.92 -14.68
C ASP A 111 -4.77 9.91 -13.55
N LEU A 112 -4.02 9.46 -12.54
CA LEU A 112 -3.61 10.29 -11.42
C LEU A 112 -2.38 11.14 -11.76
N PRO A 113 -2.42 12.46 -11.49
CA PRO A 113 -1.28 13.35 -11.73
C PRO A 113 -0.02 12.86 -11.00
N GLY A 114 1.08 12.75 -11.75
CA GLY A 114 2.39 12.34 -11.24
C GLY A 114 2.54 10.84 -10.98
N PHE A 115 1.60 9.99 -11.36
CA PHE A 115 1.78 8.55 -11.17
C PHE A 115 2.82 7.96 -12.13
N GLU A 116 3.86 7.34 -11.57
CA GLU A 116 4.89 6.62 -12.33
C GLU A 116 4.75 5.09 -12.10
N PRO A 117 4.47 4.30 -13.15
CA PRO A 117 4.29 2.86 -13.01
C PRO A 117 5.63 2.15 -12.77
N TYR A 118 5.86 1.74 -11.53
CA TYR A 118 7.01 0.93 -11.16
C TYR A 118 6.58 -0.46 -10.71
N ASP A 119 7.11 -1.50 -11.36
CA ASP A 119 6.80 -2.90 -11.03
C ASP A 119 7.92 -3.50 -10.18
N PHE A 120 7.76 -3.37 -8.85
CA PHE A 120 8.75 -3.84 -7.88
C PHE A 120 8.93 -5.37 -7.86
N LYS A 121 8.12 -6.15 -8.60
CA LYS A 121 8.36 -7.60 -8.78
C LYS A 121 9.51 -7.91 -9.72
N LYS A 122 9.87 -6.98 -10.61
CA LYS A 122 10.96 -7.19 -11.55
C LYS A 122 12.30 -7.26 -10.81
N ALA A 123 13.29 -7.88 -11.44
CA ALA A 123 14.65 -8.02 -10.90
C ALA A 123 14.70 -8.60 -9.47
N ASP A 124 13.89 -9.62 -9.19
CA ASP A 124 13.81 -10.31 -7.89
C ASP A 124 13.40 -9.42 -6.71
N GLY A 125 12.74 -8.28 -6.94
CA GLY A 125 12.40 -7.34 -5.86
C GLY A 125 11.57 -7.97 -4.74
N PHE A 126 10.67 -8.93 -5.03
CA PHE A 126 9.98 -9.66 -3.96
C PHE A 126 10.94 -10.44 -3.05
N ARG A 127 11.95 -11.10 -3.62
CA ARG A 127 12.99 -11.81 -2.86
C ARG A 127 13.80 -10.82 -2.03
N GLN A 128 14.23 -9.71 -2.63
CA GLN A 128 14.96 -8.66 -1.92
C GLN A 128 14.14 -8.10 -0.75
N SER A 129 12.83 -7.92 -0.91
CA SER A 129 11.95 -7.50 0.19
C SER A 129 11.92 -8.52 1.35
N LEU A 130 12.06 -9.82 1.05
CA LEU A 130 12.17 -10.88 2.06
C LEU A 130 13.50 -10.82 2.80
N ASP A 131 14.60 -10.52 2.10
CA ASP A 131 15.93 -10.39 2.70
C ASP A 131 15.98 -9.16 3.61
N ILE A 132 15.56 -7.99 3.12
CA ILE A 132 15.49 -6.73 3.89
C ILE A 132 14.62 -6.91 5.14
N SER A 133 13.44 -7.55 5.01
CA SER A 133 12.57 -7.79 6.17
C SER A 133 13.24 -8.67 7.23
N ARG A 134 14.05 -9.65 6.82
CA ARG A 134 14.76 -10.55 7.75
C ARG A 134 15.92 -9.83 8.42
N GLU A 135 16.69 -9.08 7.64
CA GLU A 135 17.83 -8.30 8.11
C GLU A 135 17.43 -7.26 9.15
N LEU A 136 16.35 -6.52 8.88
CA LEU A 136 15.86 -5.46 9.75
C LEU A 136 14.84 -5.93 10.80
N GLY A 137 14.47 -7.22 10.81
CA GLY A 137 13.49 -7.75 11.76
C GLY A 137 12.07 -7.18 11.59
N LEU A 138 11.71 -6.75 10.37
CA LEU A 138 10.44 -6.07 10.11
C LEU A 138 9.24 -7.01 10.30
N TYR A 139 8.15 -6.47 10.86
CA TYR A 139 6.87 -7.16 10.87
C TYR A 139 6.42 -7.49 9.44
N ARG A 140 6.00 -8.74 9.21
CA ARG A 140 5.51 -9.22 7.92
C ARG A 140 4.04 -9.58 8.01
N GLN A 141 3.23 -8.83 7.28
CA GLN A 141 1.81 -9.12 7.11
C GLN A 141 1.58 -10.47 6.41
N ASN A 142 0.60 -11.24 6.88
CA ASN A 142 0.17 -12.51 6.30
C ASN A 142 -1.21 -12.43 5.61
N TYR A 143 -1.81 -11.24 5.56
CA TYR A 143 -3.09 -10.96 4.91
C TYR A 143 -3.17 -9.49 4.45
N CYS A 144 -4.22 -9.15 3.70
CA CYS A 144 -4.40 -7.81 3.13
C CYS A 144 -4.48 -6.69 4.20
N GLY A 145 -5.00 -6.97 5.38
CA GLY A 145 -5.27 -5.97 6.43
C GLY A 145 -6.71 -5.47 6.42
N CYS A 146 -7.42 -5.60 5.30
CA CYS A 146 -8.84 -5.25 5.19
C CYS A 146 -9.71 -6.17 6.06
N GLU A 147 -10.65 -5.61 6.84
CA GLU A 147 -11.55 -6.40 7.70
C GLU A 147 -12.40 -7.41 6.90
N PHE A 148 -12.69 -7.10 5.63
CA PHE A 148 -13.42 -7.98 4.72
C PHE A 148 -12.53 -9.01 4.00
N SER A 149 -11.21 -9.01 4.24
CA SER A 149 -10.30 -10.03 3.70
C SER A 149 -10.29 -11.32 4.52
N PHE A 150 -10.71 -11.26 5.79
CA PHE A 150 -10.90 -12.44 6.64
C PHE A 150 -12.40 -12.82 6.66
N ARG A 151 -12.86 -13.51 5.62
CA ARG A 151 -14.10 -14.28 5.72
C ARG A 151 -13.75 -15.77 5.56
N PRO A 152 -13.99 -16.62 6.58
CA PRO A 152 -14.05 -18.05 6.33
C PRO A 152 -15.12 -18.25 5.26
N GLN A 153 -14.76 -18.89 4.15
CA GLN A 153 -15.77 -19.31 3.17
C GLN A 153 -16.73 -20.24 3.92
N ILE A 154 -17.94 -19.77 4.19
CA ILE A 154 -19.02 -20.66 4.58
C ILE A 154 -19.27 -21.50 3.33
N LYS A 155 -18.74 -22.72 3.32
CA LYS A 155 -19.11 -23.72 2.32
C LYS A 155 -20.61 -23.96 2.51
N SER A 156 -21.40 -23.51 1.55
CA SER A 156 -22.81 -23.91 1.38
C SER A 156 -22.91 -25.42 1.21
#